data_AF-Q51387-F1
#
_entry.id   AF-Q51387-F1
#
_cell.length_a   1.000
_cell.length_b   1.000
_cell.length_c   1.000
_cell.angle_alpha   90.00
_cell.angle_beta   90.00
_cell.angle_gamma   90.00
#
_symmetry.space_group_name_H-M   'P 1'
#
loop_
_entity.id
_entity.type
_entity.pdbx_description
1 polymer ?
#
loop_
_entity_poly.entity_id
_entity_poly.type
_entity_poly.pdbx_seq_one_letter_code
_entity_poly.pdbx_strand_id
1 'polypeptide(L)' 'MSHYLLAIDQGTTSSRAIVFSAQGLPVASCQQEF' A
#
# COMPACT_ATOMS: atom_id res chain seq x y z
N MET A 1 16.24 -9.85 -8.81
CA MET A 1 14.89 -9.85 -8.22
C MET A 1 14.32 -8.45 -8.22
N SER A 2 13.02 -8.29 -8.42
CA SER A 2 12.32 -7.01 -8.29
C SER A 2 11.98 -6.75 -6.82
N HIS A 3 12.31 -5.57 -6.30
CA HIS A 3 11.98 -5.17 -4.92
C HIS A 3 10.72 -4.30 -4.90
N TYR A 4 9.84 -4.60 -3.94
CA TYR A 4 8.63 -3.83 -3.67
C TYR A 4 8.50 -3.60 -2.17
N LEU A 5 7.86 -2.48 -1.82
CA LEU A 5 7.53 -2.15 -0.43
C LEU A 5 6.01 -2.10 -0.28
N LEU A 6 5.48 -2.87 0.67
CA LEU A 6 4.08 -2.77 1.08
C LEU A 6 3.98 -1.81 2.27
N ALA A 7 3.20 -0.76 2.11
CA ALA A 7 2.76 0.08 3.22
C ALA A 7 1.32 -0.26 3.59
N ILE A 8 1.07 -0.42 4.90
CA ILE A 8 -0.27 -0.57 5.45
C ILE A 8 -0.55 0.68 6.28
N ASP A 9 -1.68 1.31 5.98
CA ASP A 9 -2.22 2.45 6.70
C ASP A 9 -3.55 2.02 7.33
N GLN A 10 -3.53 1.81 8.65
CA GLN A 10 -4.69 1.36 9.42
C GLN A 10 -5.39 2.59 10.01
N GLY A 11 -6.39 3.08 9.29
CA GLY A 11 -7.25 4.16 9.76
C GLY A 11 -8.32 3.65 10.73
N THR A 12 -9.02 4.54 11.40
CA THR A 12 -10.03 4.16 12.40
C THR A 12 -11.33 3.58 11.81
N THR A 13 -11.59 3.78 10.50
CA THR A 13 -12.82 3.33 9.81
C THR A 13 -12.53 2.53 8.53
N SER A 14 -11.26 2.37 8.17
CA SER A 14 -10.85 1.65 6.97
C SER A 14 -9.38 1.26 7.05
N SER A 15 -9.02 0.19 6.34
CA SER A 15 -7.63 -0.20 6.11
C SER A 15 -7.23 0.10 4.68
N ARG A 16 -6.01 0.59 4.48
CA ARG A 16 -5.44 0.83 3.14
C ARG A 16 -4.11 0.08 2.99
N ALA A 17 -3.89 -0.48 1.82
CA ALA A 17 -2.64 -1.10 1.41
C ALA A 17 -2.12 -0.42 0.14
N ILE A 18 -0.83 -0.07 0.11
CA ILE A 18 -0.17 0.54 -1.04
C ILE A 18 1.14 -0.21 -1.32
N VAL A 19 1.35 -0.60 -2.57
CA VAL A 19 2.62 -1.20 -3.04
C VAL A 19 3.43 -0.14 -3.75
N PHE A 20 4.69 0.01 -3.37
CA PHE A 20 5.66 0.90 -4.00
C PHE A 20 6.73 0.12 -4.75
N SER A 21 7.15 0.63 -5.91
CA SER A 21 8.34 0.15 -6.62
C SER A 21 9.62 0.53 -5.87
N ALA A 22 10.76 -0.04 -6.28
CA ALA A 22 12.07 0.33 -5.76
C ALA A 22 12.44 1.82 -5.95
N GLN A 23 11.78 2.52 -6.87
CA GLN A 23 11.94 3.97 -7.10
C GLN A 23 11.05 4.82 -6.19
N GLY A 24 10.29 4.19 -5.28
CA GLY A 24 9.34 4.87 -4.41
C GLY A 24 8.03 5.27 -5.10
N LEU A 25 7.76 4.78 -6.31
CA LEU A 25 6.52 5.08 -7.03
C LEU A 25 5.41 4.10 -6.60
N PRO A 26 4.19 4.57 -6.28
CA PRO A 26 3.07 3.69 -6.01
C PRO A 26 2.65 2.96 -7.30
N VAL A 27 2.56 1.64 -7.23
CA VAL A 27 2.22 0.78 -8.38
C VAL A 27 0.91 0.03 -8.21
N ALA A 28 0.41 -0.09 -6.98
CA ALA A 28 -0.92 -0.62 -6.68
C ALA A 28 -1.43 -0.04 -5.36
N SER A 29 -2.75 0.11 -5.24
CA SER A 29 -3.41 0.48 -3.98
C SER A 29 -4.76 -0.22 -3.85
N CYS A 30 -5.17 -0.45 -2.61
CA CYS A 30 -6.50 -0.95 -2.25
C CYS A 30 -6.92 -0.35 -0.90
N GLN A 31 -8.22 -0.15 -0.72
CA GLN A 31 -8.83 0.29 0.52
C GLN A 31 -10.07 -0.56 0.81
N GLN A 32 -10.30 -0.84 2.10
CA GLN A 32 -11.47 -1.55 2.58
C GLN A 32 -11.97 -0.90 3.88
N GLU A 33 -13.21 -0.42 3.86
CA GLU A 33 -13.96 -0.03 5.06
C GLU A 33 -14.35 -1.25 5.91
N PHE A 34 -14.45 -1.07 7.22
CA PHE A 34 -14.89 -2.08 8.19
C PHE A 34 -15.80 -1.47 9.26
#